data_AF-A0A073IR89-F1
#
_entry.id   AF-A0A073IR89-F1
#
_cell.length_a   1.000
_cell.length_b   1.000
_cell.length_c   1.000
_cell.angle_alpha   90.00
_cell.angle_beta   90.00
_cell.angle_gamma   90.00
#
_symmetry.space_group_name_H-M   'P 1'
#
loop_
_entity.id
_entity.type
_entity.pdbx_description
1 polymer ?
#
loop_
_entity_poly.entity_id
_entity_poly.type
_entity_poly.pdbx_seq_one_letter_code
_entity_poly.pdbx_strand_id
1 'polypeptide(L)'
;MNKPQLIIKAIKEKLLPLTEKKAAEGNHLFGGIVLDRQSCRVITAGSNNRQENPIYHGEIDTIQRFFADRNHPDPASCLFVASHDPCPMCISAISWAGFHEIWVLFGYDDVKRKFGMPVDLMMYQELFASEGASDENSFFRKYYLKKEAAKQENAAELLKEIAEIEARYDRIPVQYFRYPGM
;
A
#
# COMPACT_ATOMS: atom_id res chain seq x y z
N MET A 1 -5.49 13.47 -17.51
CA MET A 1 -5.61 12.25 -16.70
C MET A 1 -6.12 12.65 -15.34
N ASN A 2 -7.15 11.97 -14.82
CA ASN A 2 -7.60 12.19 -13.44
C ASN A 2 -6.62 11.52 -12.45
N LYS A 3 -6.73 11.88 -11.17
CA LYS A 3 -5.82 11.38 -10.11
C LYS A 3 -5.85 9.83 -10.01
N PRO A 4 -7.01 9.15 -9.98
CA PRO A 4 -7.05 7.68 -10.00
C PRO A 4 -6.28 7.06 -11.18
N GLN A 5 -6.43 7.60 -12.39
CA GLN A 5 -5.72 7.13 -13.58
C GLN A 5 -4.20 7.22 -13.44
N LEU A 6 -3.69 8.32 -12.86
CA LEU A 6 -2.26 8.50 -12.62
C LEU A 6 -1.72 7.53 -11.56
N ILE A 7 -2.49 7.27 -10.51
CA ILE A 7 -2.14 6.31 -9.45
C ILE A 7 -2.10 4.88 -10.02
N ILE A 8 -3.09 4.49 -10.82
CA ILE A 8 -3.13 3.19 -11.51
C ILE A 8 -1.88 3.02 -12.39
N LYS A 9 -1.52 4.05 -13.17
CA LYS A 9 -0.31 4.04 -13.98
C LYS A 9 0.95 3.83 -13.13
N ALA A 10 1.09 4.57 -12.02
CA ALA A 10 2.23 4.44 -11.13
C ALA A 10 2.33 3.02 -10.53
N ILE A 11 1.20 2.42 -10.15
CA ILE A 11 1.17 1.04 -9.65
C ILE A 11 1.65 0.06 -10.73
N LYS A 12 1.12 0.16 -11.96
CA LYS A 12 1.49 -0.73 -13.08
C LYS A 12 2.97 -0.62 -13.45
N GLU A 13 3.50 0.59 -13.50
CA GLU A 13 4.86 0.85 -13.99
C GLU A 13 5.94 0.67 -12.92
N LYS A 14 5.62 0.82 -11.63
CA LYS A 14 6.60 0.82 -10.55
C LYS A 14 6.33 -0.22 -9.47
N LEU A 15 5.14 -0.20 -8.86
CA LEU A 15 4.88 -1.03 -7.69
C LEU A 15 4.74 -2.51 -8.01
N LEU A 16 3.92 -2.83 -9.02
CA LEU A 16 3.61 -4.22 -9.35
C LEU A 16 4.88 -4.98 -9.80
N PRO A 17 5.71 -4.47 -10.72
CA PRO A 17 6.96 -5.15 -11.08
C PRO A 17 7.94 -5.31 -9.90
N LEU A 18 8.02 -4.30 -9.02
CA LEU A 18 8.86 -4.39 -7.82
C LEU A 18 8.34 -5.47 -6.86
N THR A 19 7.03 -5.55 -6.68
CA THR A 19 6.38 -6.52 -5.80
C THR A 19 6.53 -7.95 -6.33
N GLU A 20 6.35 -8.16 -7.64
CA GLU A 20 6.59 -9.47 -8.28
C GLU A 20 8.04 -9.93 -8.06
N LYS A 21 9.01 -9.02 -8.23
CA LYS A 21 10.42 -9.32 -7.97
C LYS A 21 10.65 -9.71 -6.51
N LYS A 22 10.16 -8.90 -5.56
CA LYS A 22 10.37 -9.15 -4.13
C LYS A 22 9.67 -10.42 -3.64
N ALA A 23 8.50 -10.74 -4.18
CA ALA A 23 7.80 -11.97 -3.89
C ALA A 23 8.55 -13.21 -4.41
N ALA A 24 9.16 -13.12 -5.60
CA ALA A 24 10.03 -14.17 -6.12
C ALA A 24 11.29 -14.40 -5.24
N GLU A 25 11.74 -13.37 -4.51
CA GLU A 25 12.80 -13.46 -3.49
C GLU A 25 12.30 -14.05 -2.15
N GLY A 26 11.01 -14.43 -2.04
CA GLY A 26 10.42 -15.01 -0.84
C GLY A 26 9.78 -14.01 0.14
N ASN A 27 9.60 -12.74 -0.27
CA ASN A 27 8.88 -11.75 0.53
C ASN A 27 7.36 -11.82 0.27
N HIS A 28 6.57 -11.11 1.08
CA HIS A 28 5.14 -11.00 0.85
C HIS A 28 4.82 -9.98 -0.26
N LEU A 29 3.62 -10.06 -0.83
CA LEU A 29 3.15 -9.20 -1.93
C LEU A 29 2.69 -7.79 -1.50
N PHE A 30 3.23 -7.25 -0.42
CA PHE A 30 2.89 -5.89 0.06
C PHE A 30 3.93 -4.88 -0.40
N GLY A 31 3.48 -3.66 -0.65
CA GLY A 31 4.31 -2.57 -1.16
C GLY A 31 3.59 -1.23 -1.10
N GLY A 32 4.37 -0.17 -1.34
CA GLY A 32 3.86 1.19 -1.41
C GLY A 32 4.61 2.06 -2.43
N ILE A 33 4.02 3.20 -2.75
CA ILE A 33 4.62 4.26 -3.58
C ILE A 33 4.37 5.61 -2.91
N VAL A 34 5.38 6.46 -2.86
CA VAL A 34 5.18 7.89 -2.58
C VAL A 34 5.12 8.64 -3.91
N LEU A 35 4.04 9.42 -4.09
CA LEU A 35 3.82 10.26 -5.26
C LEU A 35 3.82 11.73 -4.86
N ASP A 36 4.27 12.59 -5.76
CA ASP A 36 4.00 14.02 -5.67
C ASP A 36 2.48 14.25 -5.70
N ARG A 37 1.94 15.04 -4.75
CA ARG A 37 0.48 15.14 -4.56
C ARG A 37 -0.25 15.80 -5.73
N GLN A 38 0.42 16.70 -6.46
CA GLN A 38 -0.20 17.47 -7.55
C GLN A 38 -0.07 16.75 -8.89
N SER A 39 1.14 16.32 -9.23
CA SER A 39 1.47 15.71 -10.52
C SER A 39 1.31 14.19 -10.54
N CYS A 40 1.20 13.56 -9.37
CA CYS A 40 1.28 12.10 -9.19
C CYS A 40 2.54 11.47 -9.78
N ARG A 41 3.62 12.25 -9.93
CA ARG A 41 4.93 11.73 -10.34
C ARG A 41 5.48 10.85 -9.22
N VAL A 42 6.03 9.70 -9.60
CA VAL A 42 6.65 8.77 -8.66
C VAL A 42 7.89 9.40 -8.05
N ILE A 43 7.94 9.45 -6.72
CA ILE A 43 9.11 9.86 -5.93
C ILE A 43 9.91 8.63 -5.55
N THR A 44 9.27 7.67 -4.88
CA THR A 44 9.90 6.39 -4.51
C THR A 44 8.86 5.28 -4.45
N ALA A 45 9.32 4.04 -4.57
CA ALA A 45 8.51 2.85 -4.38
C ALA A 45 9.27 1.85 -3.51
N GLY A 46 8.55 1.18 -2.62
CA GLY A 46 9.06 0.12 -1.77
C GLY A 46 8.19 -1.12 -1.85
N SER A 47 8.78 -2.25 -1.50
CA SER A 47 8.09 -3.53 -1.40
C SER A 47 8.67 -4.31 -0.24
N ASN A 48 7.85 -5.20 0.29
CA ASN A 48 8.15 -5.96 1.48
C ASN A 48 9.54 -6.62 1.36
N ASN A 49 10.34 -6.44 2.41
CA ASN A 49 11.70 -6.96 2.53
C ASN A 49 11.88 -7.72 3.86
N ARG A 50 10.81 -8.42 4.26
CA ARG A 50 10.69 -9.09 5.55
C ARG A 50 11.73 -10.18 5.83
N GLN A 51 12.31 -10.75 4.77
CA GLN A 51 13.40 -11.72 4.89
C GLN A 51 14.62 -11.11 5.58
N GLU A 52 14.83 -9.81 5.44
CA GLU A 52 15.90 -9.08 6.13
C GLU A 52 15.51 -8.71 7.57
N ASN A 53 14.28 -8.21 7.75
CA ASN A 53 13.75 -7.85 9.07
C ASN A 53 12.22 -8.00 9.05
N PRO A 54 11.61 -8.72 10.00
CA PRO A 54 10.17 -9.01 9.99
C PRO A 54 9.26 -7.78 9.92
N ILE A 55 9.73 -6.61 10.38
CA ILE A 55 8.96 -5.35 10.32
C ILE A 55 9.16 -4.56 9.02
N TYR A 56 10.01 -5.00 8.09
CA TYR A 56 10.19 -4.35 6.78
C TYR A 56 9.05 -4.71 5.83
N HIS A 57 7.85 -4.30 6.23
CA HIS A 57 6.66 -4.30 5.40
C HIS A 57 6.84 -3.35 4.22
N GLY A 58 5.99 -3.48 3.21
CA GLY A 58 6.11 -2.69 1.99
C GLY A 58 6.04 -1.19 2.25
N GLU A 59 5.18 -0.78 3.19
CA GLU A 59 5.01 0.60 3.62
C GLU A 59 6.24 1.11 4.37
N ILE A 60 6.80 0.29 5.26
CA ILE A 60 8.01 0.62 6.04
C ILE A 60 9.23 0.74 5.12
N ASP A 61 9.42 -0.20 4.19
CA ASP A 61 10.49 -0.14 3.19
C ASP A 61 10.34 1.12 2.31
N THR A 62 9.11 1.47 1.92
CA THR A 62 8.82 2.70 1.17
C THR A 62 9.22 3.96 1.95
N ILE A 63 8.85 4.04 3.24
CA ILE A 63 9.21 5.16 4.13
C ILE A 63 10.73 5.25 4.28
N GLN A 64 11.41 4.13 4.53
CA GLN A 64 12.87 4.12 4.67
C GLN A 64 13.55 4.63 3.40
N ARG A 65 13.12 4.17 2.22
CA ARG A 65 13.64 4.65 0.93
C ARG A 65 13.39 6.13 0.72
N PHE A 66 12.22 6.63 1.12
CA PHE A 66 11.89 8.04 1.02
C PHE A 66 12.85 8.90 1.85
N PHE A 67 13.06 8.57 3.13
CA PHE A 67 13.93 9.34 4.01
C PHE A 67 15.44 9.07 3.83
N ALA A 68 15.81 8.00 3.11
CA ALA A 68 17.19 7.76 2.71
C ALA A 68 17.70 8.79 1.69
N ASP A 69 16.80 9.35 0.87
CA ASP A 69 17.12 10.47 -0.01
C ASP A 69 17.18 11.77 0.81
N ARG A 70 18.37 12.38 0.92
CA ARG A 70 18.56 13.65 1.66
C ARG A 70 17.81 14.84 1.05
N ASN A 71 17.34 14.71 -0.19
CA ASN A 71 16.58 15.72 -0.91
C ASN A 71 15.10 15.35 -1.07
N HIS A 72 14.59 14.43 -0.24
CA HIS A 72 13.17 14.08 -0.28
C HIS A 72 12.29 15.33 -0.09
N PRO A 73 11.16 15.44 -0.79
CA PRO A 73 10.22 16.55 -0.59
C PRO A 73 9.57 16.47 0.80
N ASP A 74 8.86 17.53 1.20
CA ASP A 74 8.02 17.49 2.40
C ASP A 74 6.94 16.38 2.25
N PRO A 75 6.82 15.43 3.19
CA PRO A 75 5.75 14.43 3.20
C PRO A 75 4.34 15.01 3.02
N ALA A 76 4.07 16.22 3.54
CA ALA A 76 2.79 16.89 3.42
C ALA A 76 2.49 17.36 1.98
N SER A 77 3.51 17.44 1.12
CA SER A 77 3.38 17.71 -0.32
C SER A 77 3.24 16.43 -1.15
N CYS A 78 3.25 15.27 -0.50
CA CYS A 78 3.15 13.95 -1.12
C CYS A 78 1.81 13.28 -0.80
N LEU A 79 1.52 12.21 -1.53
CA LEU A 79 0.53 11.21 -1.14
C LEU A 79 1.18 9.82 -1.08
N PHE A 80 0.71 8.99 -0.16
CA PHE A 80 1.20 7.64 0.05
C PHE A 80 0.22 6.64 -0.56
N VAL A 81 0.67 5.80 -1.48
CA VAL A 81 -0.13 4.73 -2.07
C VAL A 81 0.30 3.41 -1.43
N ALA A 82 -0.60 2.72 -0.75
CA ALA A 82 -0.41 1.37 -0.25
C ALA A 82 -1.11 0.36 -1.17
N SER A 83 -0.45 -0.75 -1.47
CA SER A 83 -1.08 -1.85 -2.21
C SER A 83 -2.27 -2.42 -1.44
N HIS A 84 -2.13 -2.64 -0.13
CA HIS A 84 -3.17 -3.18 0.73
C HIS A 84 -3.42 -2.24 1.89
N ASP A 85 -4.55 -2.39 2.57
CA ASP A 85 -4.87 -1.57 3.74
C ASP A 85 -3.80 -1.76 4.84
N PRO A 86 -3.11 -0.68 5.28
CA PRO A 86 -1.93 -0.82 6.14
C PRO A 86 -2.25 -1.39 7.53
N CYS A 87 -1.45 -2.37 7.97
CA CYS A 87 -1.54 -2.92 9.34
C CYS A 87 -1.28 -1.83 10.42
N PRO A 88 -1.56 -2.08 11.71
CA PRO A 88 -1.45 -1.06 12.76
C PRO A 88 -0.07 -0.39 12.84
N MET A 89 0.99 -1.17 12.62
CA MET A 89 2.36 -0.65 12.54
C MET A 89 2.55 0.29 11.36
N CYS A 90 2.12 -0.12 10.16
CA CYS A 90 2.35 0.62 8.93
C CYS A 90 1.52 1.90 8.88
N ILE A 91 0.24 1.86 9.27
CA ILE A 91 -0.60 3.06 9.30
C ILE A 91 -0.07 4.10 10.30
N SER A 92 0.44 3.64 11.45
CA SER A 92 1.05 4.51 12.45
C SER A 92 2.35 5.10 11.91
N ALA A 93 3.20 4.31 11.24
CA ALA A 93 4.43 4.78 10.64
C ALA A 93 4.19 5.83 9.54
N ILE A 94 3.19 5.63 8.67
CA ILE A 94 2.79 6.60 7.64
C ILE A 94 2.35 7.92 8.30
N SER A 95 1.59 7.82 9.40
CA SER A 95 1.14 8.99 10.17
C SER A 95 2.31 9.75 10.80
N TRP A 96 3.23 9.05 11.46
CA TRP A 96 4.44 9.64 12.04
C TRP A 96 5.38 10.24 10.99
N ALA A 97 5.40 9.66 9.78
CA ALA A 97 6.15 10.18 8.66
C ALA A 97 5.54 11.45 8.04
N GLY A 98 4.34 11.87 8.43
CA GLY A 98 3.72 13.13 8.00
C GLY A 98 2.98 13.05 6.65
N PHE A 99 2.62 11.87 6.17
CA PHE A 99 1.80 11.72 4.96
C PHE A 99 0.31 11.85 5.30
N HIS A 100 -0.34 12.91 4.82
CA HIS A 100 -1.74 13.20 5.17
C HIS A 100 -2.77 12.64 4.16
N GLU A 101 -2.34 12.20 2.98
CA GLU A 101 -3.21 11.64 1.94
C GLU A 101 -2.74 10.22 1.61
N ILE A 102 -3.59 9.22 1.90
CA ILE A 102 -3.30 7.81 1.72
C ILE A 102 -4.26 7.21 0.68
N TRP A 103 -3.74 6.46 -0.27
CA TRP A 103 -4.51 5.74 -1.28
C TRP A 103 -4.26 4.24 -1.16
N VAL A 104 -5.32 3.45 -1.16
CA VAL A 104 -5.26 1.99 -1.00
C VAL A 104 -5.83 1.28 -2.21
N LEU A 105 -5.08 0.32 -2.77
CA LEU A 105 -5.56 -0.50 -3.90
C LEU A 105 -6.51 -1.60 -3.43
N PHE A 106 -6.08 -2.46 -2.50
CA PHE A 106 -6.84 -3.57 -1.95
C PHE A 106 -7.32 -3.27 -0.52
N GLY A 107 -8.63 -3.23 -0.30
CA GLY A 107 -9.19 -3.01 1.05
C GLY A 107 -9.12 -4.26 1.93
N TYR A 108 -9.48 -4.14 3.21
CA TYR A 108 -9.47 -5.27 4.16
C TYR A 108 -10.33 -6.46 3.75
N ASP A 109 -11.46 -6.24 3.05
CA ASP A 109 -12.30 -7.33 2.55
C ASP A 109 -11.57 -8.22 1.54
N ASP A 110 -10.67 -7.62 0.74
CA ASP A 110 -9.81 -8.35 -0.20
C ASP A 110 -8.69 -9.07 0.56
N VAL A 111 -8.08 -8.42 1.55
CA VAL A 111 -7.01 -8.98 2.41
C VAL A 111 -7.50 -10.23 3.16
N LYS A 112 -8.65 -10.12 3.83
CA LYS A 112 -9.26 -11.17 4.65
C LYS A 112 -9.71 -12.36 3.83
N ARG A 113 -10.27 -12.14 2.63
CA ARG A 113 -10.78 -13.23 1.76
C ARG A 113 -9.69 -13.96 0.98
N LYS A 114 -8.64 -13.25 0.53
CA LYS A 114 -7.74 -13.80 -0.49
C LYS A 114 -6.38 -14.25 0.03
N PHE A 115 -5.83 -13.62 1.07
CA PHE A 115 -4.42 -13.80 1.40
C PHE A 115 -4.15 -14.57 2.70
N GLY A 116 -5.19 -14.91 3.48
CA GLY A 116 -5.02 -15.78 4.65
C GLY A 116 -4.07 -15.20 5.71
N MET A 117 -4.02 -13.87 5.82
CA MET A 117 -3.14 -13.14 6.73
C MET A 117 -3.94 -12.49 7.87
N PRO A 118 -4.40 -13.26 8.86
CA PRO A 118 -5.29 -12.76 9.91
C PRO A 118 -4.59 -11.86 10.92
N VAL A 119 -3.25 -11.91 10.99
CA VAL A 119 -2.50 -11.28 12.08
C VAL A 119 -2.66 -9.76 12.10
N ASP A 120 -2.78 -9.10 10.95
CA ASP A 120 -2.98 -7.65 10.92
C ASP A 120 -4.32 -7.26 11.59
N LEU A 121 -5.39 -7.98 11.28
CA LEU A 121 -6.71 -7.79 11.91
C LEU A 121 -6.70 -8.22 13.38
N MET A 122 -6.01 -9.32 13.71
CA MET A 122 -5.83 -9.73 15.10
C MET A 122 -5.08 -8.66 15.90
N MET A 123 -4.06 -8.01 15.34
CA MET A 123 -3.37 -6.92 16.03
C MET A 123 -4.28 -5.72 16.25
N TYR A 124 -5.10 -5.32 15.27
CA TYR A 124 -6.11 -4.27 15.48
C TYR A 124 -7.08 -4.63 16.61
N GLN A 125 -7.56 -5.87 16.66
CA GLN A 125 -8.52 -6.32 17.65
C GLN A 125 -7.91 -6.47 19.04
N GLU A 126 -6.82 -7.21 19.17
CA GLU A 126 -6.20 -7.58 20.46
C GLU A 126 -5.41 -6.44 21.11
N LEU A 127 -4.74 -5.59 20.31
CA LEU A 127 -3.91 -4.50 20.85
C LEU A 127 -4.66 -3.16 20.93
N PHE A 128 -5.63 -2.94 20.04
CA PHE A 128 -6.26 -1.63 19.87
C PHE A 128 -7.78 -1.63 20.01
N ALA A 129 -8.41 -2.81 20.22
CA ALA A 129 -9.87 -2.95 20.28
C ALA A 129 -10.59 -2.29 19.08
N SER A 130 -10.00 -2.42 17.89
CA SER A 130 -10.51 -1.84 16.64
C SER A 130 -10.60 -2.89 15.53
N GLU A 131 -11.37 -2.60 14.49
CA GLU A 131 -11.45 -3.40 13.26
C GLU A 131 -10.54 -2.85 12.14
N GLY A 132 -9.86 -1.73 12.39
CA GLY A 132 -8.95 -1.06 11.46
C GLY A 132 -8.71 0.40 11.84
N ALA A 133 -7.91 1.11 11.06
CA ALA A 133 -7.78 2.57 11.21
C ALA A 133 -8.97 3.30 10.58
N SER A 134 -9.41 4.41 11.19
CA SER A 134 -10.44 5.27 10.59
C SER A 134 -9.96 5.85 9.26
N ASP A 135 -10.87 6.00 8.30
CA ASP A 135 -10.54 6.55 6.99
C ASP A 135 -10.22 8.07 7.05
N GLU A 136 -10.67 8.76 8.08
CA GLU A 136 -10.42 10.20 8.30
C GLU A 136 -10.17 10.45 9.78
N ASN A 137 -9.11 11.21 10.08
CA ASN A 137 -8.71 11.62 11.42
C ASN A 137 -7.78 12.85 11.33
N SER A 138 -7.25 13.29 12.48
CA SER A 138 -6.36 14.46 12.55
C SER A 138 -5.00 14.30 11.85
N PHE A 139 -4.60 13.08 11.50
CA PHE A 139 -3.31 12.78 10.88
C PHE A 139 -3.40 12.58 9.37
N PHE A 140 -4.45 11.91 8.89
CA PHE A 140 -4.60 11.62 7.47
C PHE A 140 -6.04 11.43 7.03
N ARG A 141 -6.20 11.41 5.70
CA ARG A 141 -7.38 10.89 5.01
C ARG A 141 -6.99 9.76 4.06
N LYS A 142 -7.72 8.66 4.14
CA LYS A 142 -7.52 7.43 3.38
C LYS A 142 -8.61 7.28 2.31
N TYR A 143 -8.19 6.94 1.09
CA TYR A 143 -9.03 6.75 -0.07
C TYR A 143 -8.84 5.35 -0.64
N TYR A 144 -9.91 4.72 -1.10
CA TYR A 144 -9.84 3.43 -1.77
C TYR A 144 -9.88 3.64 -3.28
N LEU A 145 -8.81 3.26 -3.98
CA LEU A 145 -8.61 3.54 -5.39
C LEU A 145 -9.76 3.02 -6.25
N LYS A 146 -10.27 1.81 -5.97
CA LYS A 146 -11.42 1.23 -6.67
C LYS A 146 -12.71 2.02 -6.48
N LYS A 147 -12.97 2.52 -5.25
CA LYS A 147 -14.13 3.36 -4.96
C LYS A 147 -14.02 4.73 -5.64
N GLU A 148 -12.84 5.34 -5.65
CA GLU A 148 -12.63 6.63 -6.30
C GLU A 148 -12.61 6.55 -7.83
N ALA A 149 -12.09 5.44 -8.39
CA ALA A 149 -12.15 5.16 -9.83
C ALA A 149 -13.59 5.00 -10.33
N ALA A 150 -14.47 4.36 -9.55
CA ALA A 150 -15.87 4.17 -9.90
C ALA A 150 -16.67 5.49 -9.99
N LYS A 151 -16.16 6.58 -9.42
CA LYS A 151 -16.78 7.92 -9.45
C LYS A 151 -16.34 8.76 -10.66
N GLN A 152 -15.38 8.30 -11.46
CA GLN A 152 -14.86 9.07 -12.59
C GLN A 152 -15.71 8.87 -13.85
N GLU A 153 -15.69 9.83 -14.77
CA GLU A 153 -16.38 9.71 -16.07
C GLU A 153 -15.89 8.50 -16.88
N ASN A 154 -14.60 8.18 -16.80
CA ASN A 154 -14.01 7.00 -17.44
C ASN A 154 -13.93 5.76 -16.53
N ALA A 155 -14.84 5.62 -15.56
CA ALA A 155 -14.84 4.53 -14.58
C ALA A 155 -14.68 3.13 -15.18
N ALA A 156 -15.34 2.83 -16.30
CA ALA A 156 -15.28 1.50 -16.94
C ALA A 156 -13.85 1.13 -17.37
N GLU A 157 -13.07 2.09 -17.88
CA GLU A 157 -11.67 1.90 -18.26
C GLU A 157 -10.81 1.69 -17.02
N LEU A 158 -10.94 2.56 -16.01
CA LEU A 158 -10.14 2.49 -14.79
C LEU A 158 -10.38 1.21 -14.01
N LEU A 159 -11.64 0.76 -13.89
CA LEU A 159 -11.99 -0.49 -13.21
C LEU A 159 -11.46 -1.71 -13.95
N LYS A 160 -11.40 -1.67 -15.29
CA LYS A 160 -10.76 -2.72 -16.09
C LYS A 160 -9.25 -2.76 -15.80
N GLU A 161 -8.57 -1.62 -15.80
CA GLU A 161 -7.15 -1.56 -15.49
C GLU A 161 -6.83 -2.04 -14.06
N ILE A 162 -7.66 -1.66 -13.09
CA ILE A 162 -7.55 -2.17 -11.72
C ILE A 162 -7.69 -3.69 -11.74
N ALA A 163 -8.73 -4.25 -12.37
CA ALA A 163 -8.93 -5.71 -12.42
C ALA A 163 -7.74 -6.46 -13.07
N GLU A 164 -7.09 -5.88 -14.08
CA GLU A 164 -5.85 -6.44 -14.66
C GLU A 164 -4.69 -6.47 -13.66
N ILE A 165 -4.56 -5.44 -12.82
CA ILE A 165 -3.59 -5.42 -11.71
C ILE A 165 -3.96 -6.48 -10.67
N GLU A 166 -5.22 -6.54 -10.24
CA GLU A 166 -5.72 -7.54 -9.28
C GLU A 166 -5.41 -8.97 -9.76
N ALA A 167 -5.67 -9.27 -11.04
CA ALA A 167 -5.39 -10.57 -11.64
C ALA A 167 -3.89 -10.91 -11.69
N ARG A 168 -3.01 -9.92 -11.74
CA ARG A 168 -1.56 -10.16 -11.64
C ARG A 168 -1.13 -10.44 -10.22
N TYR A 169 -1.64 -9.68 -9.24
CA TYR A 169 -1.41 -9.93 -7.82
C TYR A 169 -1.87 -11.33 -7.41
N ASP A 170 -3.04 -11.78 -7.87
CA ASP A 170 -3.59 -13.12 -7.59
C ASP A 170 -2.68 -14.27 -8.12
N ARG A 171 -1.78 -14.00 -9.08
CA ARG A 171 -0.84 -14.98 -9.64
C ARG A 171 0.53 -14.97 -8.97
N ILE A 172 0.79 -14.01 -8.08
CA ILE A 172 2.07 -13.94 -7.38
C ILE A 172 2.09 -15.05 -6.32
N PRO A 173 3.05 -15.99 -6.37
CA PRO A 173 3.13 -17.05 -5.38
C PRO A 173 3.50 -16.46 -4.02
N VAL A 174 2.69 -16.76 -3.00
CA VAL A 174 2.97 -16.38 -1.61
C VAL A 174 3.49 -17.61 -0.88
N GLN A 175 4.74 -17.54 -0.45
CA GLN A 175 5.31 -18.61 0.37
C GLN A 175 4.64 -18.60 1.75
N TYR A 176 4.40 -19.79 2.29
CA TYR A 176 3.91 -19.93 3.66
C TYR A 176 4.88 -19.23 4.62
N PHE A 177 4.32 -18.47 5.56
CA PHE A 177 5.09 -17.77 6.56
C PHE A 177 4.61 -18.07 7.97
N ARG A 178 5.58 -18.44 8.82
CA ARG A 178 5.40 -18.56 10.26
C ARG A 178 5.78 -17.26 10.95
N TYR A 179 4.82 -16.61 11.59
CA TYR A 179 5.08 -15.39 12.37
C TYR A 179 6.16 -15.63 13.44
N PRO A 180 7.18 -14.76 13.53
CA PRO A 180 8.27 -14.98 14.48
C PRO A 180 7.71 -14.88 15.89
N GLY A 181 7.98 -15.89 16.72
CA GLY A 181 7.46 -15.96 18.09
C GLY A 181 6.03 -16.49 18.22
N MET A 182 5.40 -16.96 17.13
CA MET A 182 4.13 -17.72 17.15
C MET A 182 4.31 -19.16 16.67
#